data_AF-A0A252ARJ9-F1
#
_entry.id   AF-A0A252ARJ9-F1
#
_cell.length_a   1.000
_cell.length_b   1.000
_cell.length_c   1.000
_cell.angle_alpha   90.00
_cell.angle_beta   90.00
_cell.angle_gamma   90.00
#
_symmetry.space_group_name_H-M   'P 1'
#
loop_
_entity.id
_entity.type
_entity.pdbx_description
1 polymer ?
#
loop_
_entity_poly.entity_id
_entity_poly.type
_entity_poly.pdbx_seq_one_letter_code
_entity_poly.pdbx_strand_id
1 'polypeptide(L)'
;VETLEIGDVVKTWNWQSQSVENRTIVWVGKKHMTVKAGVADDAAGYPVRVLKNAIAEGVPYKDMLITPEHSLFFENKFVPVRMLVNGRSIFYDRSIQSYDYFHV
;
A
#
# COMPACT_ATOMS: atom_id res chain seq x y z
N VAL A 1 6.56 3.28 -9.27
CA VAL A 1 6.55 1.88 -8.82
C VAL A 1 6.47 0.95 -10.02
N GLU A 2 5.57 1.20 -10.97
CA GLU A 2 5.36 0.33 -12.14
C GLU A 2 6.57 0.18 -13.08
N THR A 3 7.55 1.09 -12.97
CA THR A 3 8.79 1.10 -13.77
C THR A 3 10.02 0.63 -12.98
N LEU A 4 9.85 0.14 -11.75
CA LEU A 4 10.97 -0.33 -10.93
C LEU A 4 11.41 -1.72 -11.39
N GLU A 5 12.72 -1.92 -11.49
CA GLU A 5 13.33 -3.16 -11.94
C GLU A 5 14.31 -3.72 -10.90
N ILE A 6 14.63 -5.01 -11.03
CA ILE A 6 15.69 -5.63 -10.22
C ILE A 6 17.01 -4.92 -10.54
N GLY A 7 17.72 -4.47 -9.50
CA GLY A 7 18.95 -3.69 -9.64
C GLY A 7 18.78 -2.18 -9.41
N ASP A 8 17.55 -1.65 -9.47
CA ASP A 8 17.29 -0.25 -9.14
C ASP A 8 17.62 0.05 -7.67
N VAL A 9 18.12 1.25 -7.41
CA VAL A 9 18.42 1.72 -6.05
C VAL A 9 17.31 2.64 -5.56
N VAL A 10 16.69 2.25 -4.45
CA VAL A 10 15.63 3.02 -3.80
C VAL A 10 16.04 3.44 -2.40
N LYS A 11 15.50 4.59 -1.96
CA LYS A 11 15.62 5.04 -0.57
C LYS A 11 14.64 4.27 0.30
N THR A 12 15.14 3.65 1.35
CA THR A 12 14.37 2.92 2.36
C THR A 12 14.64 3.51 3.74
N TRP A 13 13.68 3.39 4.65
CA TRP A 13 13.87 3.77 6.05
C TRP A 13 14.36 2.57 6.85
N ASN A 14 15.54 2.67 7.48
CA ASN A 14 16.03 1.68 8.42
C ASN A 14 15.65 2.09 9.84
N TRP A 15 14.72 1.34 10.45
CA TRP A 15 14.22 1.65 11.79
C TRP A 15 15.24 1.39 12.91
N GLN A 16 16.23 0.52 12.70
CA GLN A 16 17.27 0.23 13.69
C GLN A 16 18.30 1.35 13.74
N SER A 17 18.76 1.82 12.57
CA SER A 17 19.73 2.92 12.45
C SER A 17 19.06 4.31 12.45
N GLN A 18 17.72 4.37 12.43
CA GLN A 18 16.91 5.59 12.30
C GLN A 18 17.39 6.49 11.15
N SER A 19 17.73 5.89 10.02
CA SER A 19 18.31 6.60 8.88
C SER A 19 17.71 6.14 7.54
N VAL A 20 17.82 7.02 6.55
CA VAL A 20 17.47 6.69 5.16
C VAL A 20 18.67 6.03 4.51
N GLU A 21 18.48 4.82 4.01
CA GLU A 21 19.52 4.02 3.36
C GLU A 21 19.12 3.69 1.93
N ASN A 22 20.11 3.68 1.04
CA ASN A 22 19.95 3.18 -0.32
C ASN A 22 19.95 1.65 -0.30
N ARG A 23 18.91 1.03 -0.86
CA ARG A 23 18.80 -0.41 -1.01
C ARG A 23 18.53 -0.76 -2.47
N THR A 24 19.19 -1.82 -2.93
CA THR A 24 18.98 -2.37 -4.26
C THR A 24 17.76 -3.28 -4.25
N ILE A 25 16.87 -3.09 -5.22
CA ILE A 25 15.72 -3.97 -5.45
C ILE A 25 16.24 -5.33 -5.92
N VAL A 26 15.86 -6.39 -5.20
CA VAL A 26 16.25 -7.78 -5.55
C VAL A 26 15.11 -8.55 -6.19
N TRP A 27 13.88 -8.05 -6.11
CA TRP A 27 12.70 -8.69 -6.66
C TRP A 27 11.60 -7.66 -6.94
N VAL A 28 10.86 -7.87 -8.02
CA VAL A 28 9.64 -7.12 -8.37
C VAL A 28 8.61 -8.12 -8.87
N GLY A 29 7.39 -8.04 -8.36
CA GLY A 29 6.27 -8.87 -8.79
C GLY A 29 5.11 -8.02 -9.28
N LYS A 30 4.50 -8.43 -10.40
CA LYS A 30 3.24 -7.88 -10.90
C LYS A 30 2.15 -8.94 -10.82
N LYS A 31 0.97 -8.57 -10.33
CA LYS A 31 -0.20 -9.43 -10.29
C LYS A 31 -1.45 -8.65 -10.69
N HIS A 32 -2.42 -9.36 -11.25
CA HIS A 32 -3.73 -8.81 -11.58
C HIS A 32 -4.74 -9.25 -10.51
N MET A 33 -5.61 -8.33 -10.10
CA MET A 33 -6.74 -8.61 -9.20
C MET A 33 -8.05 -8.29 -9.91
N THR A 34 -9.02 -9.19 -9.78
CA THR A 34 -10.41 -8.95 -10.14
C THR A 34 -11.26 -9.12 -8.89
N VAL A 35 -12.06 -8.11 -8.58
CA VAL A 35 -12.92 -8.09 -7.41
C VAL A 35 -13.99 -9.18 -7.52
N LYS A 36 -14.25 -9.84 -6.40
CA LYS A 36 -15.36 -10.78 -6.22
C LYS A 36 -16.55 -10.05 -5.60
N ALA A 37 -17.52 -9.67 -6.43
CA ALA A 37 -18.76 -9.09 -5.95
C ALA A 37 -19.56 -10.11 -5.10
N GLY A 38 -20.26 -9.62 -4.07
CA GLY A 38 -21.18 -10.43 -3.26
C GLY A 38 -20.57 -11.09 -2.02
N VAL A 39 -19.30 -10.82 -1.70
CA VAL A 39 -18.68 -11.20 -0.42
C VAL A 39 -18.28 -9.95 0.38
N ALA A 40 -17.89 -10.14 1.64
CA ALA A 40 -17.41 -9.04 2.50
C ALA A 40 -16.19 -8.33 1.88
N ASP A 41 -16.04 -7.03 2.13
CA ASP A 41 -15.03 -6.19 1.45
C ASP A 41 -13.60 -6.70 1.64
N ASP A 42 -13.29 -7.25 2.81
CA ASP A 42 -12.00 -7.85 3.15
C ASP A 42 -11.69 -9.13 2.37
N ALA A 43 -12.73 -9.82 1.90
CA ALA A 43 -12.63 -11.01 1.05
C ALA A 43 -12.87 -10.73 -0.45
N ALA A 44 -13.46 -9.57 -0.78
CA ALA A 44 -13.84 -9.20 -2.14
C ALA A 44 -12.65 -8.80 -3.02
N GLY A 45 -11.52 -8.43 -2.40
CA GLY A 45 -10.33 -8.00 -3.13
C GLY A 45 -10.39 -6.55 -3.63
N TYR A 46 -11.24 -5.70 -3.03
CA TYR A 46 -11.21 -4.26 -3.28
C TYR A 46 -9.87 -3.67 -2.81
N PRO A 47 -9.30 -2.69 -3.53
CA PRO A 47 -8.15 -1.96 -3.02
C PRO A 47 -8.60 -1.03 -1.88
N VAL A 48 -7.68 -0.74 -0.97
CA VAL A 48 -7.88 0.28 0.07
C VAL A 48 -7.30 1.60 -0.45
N ARG A 49 -8.15 2.62 -0.50
CA ARG A 49 -7.75 3.99 -0.78
C ARG A 49 -7.40 4.69 0.52
N VAL A 50 -6.22 5.30 0.56
CA VAL A 50 -5.73 6.15 1.64
C VAL A 50 -5.61 7.56 1.08
N LEU A 51 -6.46 8.48 1.51
CA LEU A 51 -6.44 9.85 1.01
C LEU A 51 -5.17 10.59 1.46
N LYS A 52 -4.80 11.63 0.71
CA LYS A 52 -3.80 12.62 1.15
C LYS A 52 -4.15 13.10 2.55
N ASN A 53 -3.12 13.23 3.39
CA ASN A 53 -3.23 13.66 4.78
C ASN A 53 -4.06 12.75 5.69
N ALA A 54 -4.41 11.52 5.28
CA ALA A 54 -5.28 10.63 6.05
C ALA A 54 -4.67 10.15 7.38
N ILE A 55 -3.35 10.13 7.50
CA ILE A 55 -2.60 9.70 8.69
C ILE A 55 -2.19 10.92 9.52
N ALA A 56 -1.58 11.91 8.86
CA ALA A 56 -1.15 13.16 9.46
C ALA A 56 -1.06 14.22 8.34
N GLU A 57 -0.85 15.49 8.69
CA GLU A 57 -0.59 16.52 7.68
C GLU A 57 0.62 16.14 6.81
N GLY A 58 0.41 16.09 5.48
CA GLY A 58 1.42 15.65 4.52
C GLY A 58 1.60 14.14 4.41
N VAL A 59 0.83 13.32 5.15
CA VAL A 59 1.01 11.86 5.24
C VAL A 59 -0.32 11.12 4.99
N PRO A 60 -0.45 10.36 3.89
CA PRO A 60 0.44 10.37 2.73
C PRO A 60 0.39 11.72 2.00
N TYR A 61 1.45 12.05 1.24
CA TYR A 61 1.55 13.32 0.50
C TYR A 61 0.56 13.43 -0.67
N LYS A 62 0.02 12.29 -1.10
CA LYS A 62 -1.00 12.13 -2.15
C LYS A 62 -1.89 10.94 -1.82
N ASP A 63 -3.02 10.85 -2.49
CA ASP A 63 -3.87 9.67 -2.42
C ASP A 63 -3.10 8.42 -2.87
N MET A 64 -3.28 7.33 -2.14
CA MET A 64 -2.68 6.03 -2.45
C MET A 64 -3.78 4.98 -2.64
N LEU A 65 -3.54 4.05 -3.55
CA LEU A 65 -4.31 2.81 -3.71
C LEU A 65 -3.37 1.65 -3.43
N ILE A 66 -3.70 0.85 -2.42
CA ILE A 66 -2.89 -0.28 -1.98
C ILE A 66 -3.77 -1.49 -1.66
N THR A 67 -3.19 -2.69 -1.73
CA THR A 67 -3.93 -3.91 -1.40
C THR A 67 -4.24 -3.96 0.11
N PRO A 68 -5.33 -4.64 0.53
CA PRO A 68 -5.76 -4.66 1.94
C PRO A 68 -4.72 -5.22 2.93
N GLU A 69 -3.88 -6.15 2.45
CA GLU A 69 -2.79 -6.77 3.23
C GLU A 69 -1.49 -5.96 3.19
N HIS A 70 -1.41 -4.91 2.38
CA HIS A 70 -0.22 -4.04 2.36
C HIS A 70 -0.06 -3.38 3.73
N SER A 71 1.09 -3.61 4.35
CA SER A 71 1.36 -3.12 5.70
C SER A 71 2.06 -1.78 5.68
N LEU A 72 1.53 -0.84 6.44
CA LEU A 72 2.13 0.46 6.69
C LEU A 72 2.92 0.41 8.00
N PHE A 73 4.01 1.16 8.07
CA PHE A 73 4.91 1.17 9.22
C PHE A 73 4.56 2.31 10.18
N PHE A 74 4.20 1.96 11.41
CA PHE A 74 3.85 2.88 12.49
C PHE A 74 4.54 2.47 13.77
N GLU A 75 5.22 3.40 14.45
CA GLU A 75 5.77 3.17 15.79
C GLU A 75 6.54 1.84 15.93
N ASN A 76 7.42 1.55 14.96
CA ASN A 76 8.21 0.31 14.90
C ASN A 76 7.42 -0.98 14.66
N LYS A 77 6.19 -0.88 14.14
CA LYS A 77 5.30 -2.00 13.84
C LYS A 77 4.72 -1.90 12.45
N PHE A 78 4.46 -3.04 11.83
CA PHE A 78 3.74 -3.13 10.57
C PHE A 78 2.26 -3.39 10.84
N VAL A 79 1.40 -2.52 10.30
CA VAL A 79 -0.05 -2.61 10.44
C VAL A 79 -0.66 -2.74 9.03
N PRO A 80 -1.37 -3.84 8.73
CA PRO A 80 -2.09 -3.98 7.47
C PRO A 80 -3.10 -2.85 7.29
N VAL A 81 -3.14 -2.25 6.10
CA VAL A 81 -3.99 -1.08 5.84
C VAL A 81 -5.47 -1.35 6.07
N ARG A 82 -5.96 -2.59 5.88
CA ARG A 82 -7.36 -2.94 6.18
C ARG A 82 -7.77 -2.65 7.63
N MET A 83 -6.83 -2.74 8.57
CA MET A 83 -7.09 -2.49 9.99
C MET A 83 -7.23 -0.99 10.31
N LEU A 84 -6.86 -0.12 9.37
CA LEU A 84 -6.93 1.34 9.49
C LEU A 84 -8.16 1.93 8.78
N VAL A 85 -8.99 1.07 8.16
CA VAL A 85 -10.19 1.50 7.46
C VAL A 85 -11.15 2.16 8.44
N ASN A 86 -11.48 3.43 8.17
CA ASN A 86 -12.37 4.25 8.98
C ASN A 86 -13.60 4.74 8.21
N GLY A 87 -13.72 4.39 6.92
CA GLY A 87 -14.85 4.73 6.05
C GLY A 87 -14.90 6.20 5.61
N ARG A 88 -13.85 6.99 5.89
CA ARG A 88 -13.77 8.41 5.53
C ARG A 88 -12.50 8.74 4.76
N SER A 89 -11.36 8.72 5.44
CA SER A 89 -10.05 9.02 4.86
C SER A 89 -9.30 7.77 4.42
N ILE A 90 -9.68 6.62 4.97
CA ILE A 90 -9.16 5.30 4.61
C ILE A 90 -10.37 4.38 4.42
N PHE A 91 -10.56 3.89 3.19
CA PHE A 91 -11.74 3.10 2.85
C PHE A 91 -11.48 2.15 1.67
N TYR A 92 -12.28 1.08 1.58
CA TYR A 92 -12.30 0.21 0.42
C TYR A 92 -12.91 0.95 -0.77
N ASP A 93 -12.16 1.05 -1.86
CA ASP A 93 -12.64 1.70 -3.08
C ASP A 93 -13.44 0.71 -3.94
N ARG A 94 -14.76 0.73 -3.73
CA ARG A 94 -15.71 -0.14 -4.43
C ARG A 94 -15.96 0.27 -5.89
N SER A 95 -15.40 1.40 -6.34
CA SER A 95 -15.52 1.82 -7.75
C SER A 95 -14.56 1.05 -8.67
N ILE A 96 -13.51 0.43 -8.09
CA ILE A 96 -12.49 -0.31 -8.82
C ILE A 96 -12.81 -1.79 -8.76
N GLN A 97 -13.10 -2.38 -9.92
CA GLN A 97 -13.49 -3.80 -10.05
C GLN A 97 -12.35 -4.70 -10.54
N SER A 98 -11.29 -4.12 -11.11
CA SER A 98 -10.06 -4.81 -11.44
C SER A 98 -8.89 -3.84 -11.44
N TYR A 99 -7.71 -4.34 -11.08
CA TYR A 99 -6.49 -3.53 -11.05
C TYR A 99 -5.24 -4.42 -11.10
N ASP A 100 -4.17 -3.86 -11.65
CA ASP A 100 -2.83 -4.42 -11.49
C ASP A 100 -2.21 -3.89 -10.19
N TYR A 101 -1.48 -4.75 -9.49
CA TYR A 101 -0.69 -4.35 -8.34
C TYR A 101 0.74 -4.89 -8.42
N PHE A 102 1.64 -4.13 -7.82
CA PHE A 102 3.07 -4.40 -7.84
C PHE A 102 3.55 -4.62 -6.41
N HIS A 103 4.36 -5.65 -6.20
CA HIS A 103 5.11 -5.87 -4.97
C HIS A 103 6.59 -5.63 -5.27
N VAL A 104 7.22 -4.83 -4.42
CA VAL A 104 8.64 -4.43 -4.49
C VAL A 104 9.23 -4.57 -3.11
#